data_AF-A0A922L622-F1
#
_entry.id   AF-A0A922L622-F1
#
_cell.length_a   1.000
_cell.length_b   1.000
_cell.length_c   1.000
_cell.angle_alpha   90.00
_cell.angle_beta   90.00
_cell.angle_gamma   90.00
#
_symmetry.space_group_name_H-M   'P 1'
#
loop_
_entity.id
_entity.type
_entity.pdbx_description
1 polymer ?
#
loop_
_entity_poly.entity_id
_entity_poly.type
_entity_poly.pdbx_seq_one_letter_code
_entity_poly.pdbx_strand_id
1 'polypeptide(L)'
;MNEPIDSTSYRNNQLHSKIINSWLLVKIEQYLNILRINLLSCVSINSILYIDTVIENCFYFGLSMNKIGADIRPQLILIFNDFIQKRFEHCVHESTRQFCDSLGDIFVVGNVSSEDVQNDCAKSIENYPILMKYQSNLLAIFHEIRNNVPMALISTFVQTLNASFATIMMELKSYIKKHEFGLNKVEFQNYLNFCHLFRHLLPHLNQSFQRLCPISIFGQKLGLTTAEMTKNGLVQFYELDFKTPIAEINNLIKDVSNKLNTVNV
;
A
#
# COMPACT_ATOMS: atom_id res chain seq x y z
N MET A 1 -13.66 65.36 28.61
CA MET A 1 -12.19 65.46 28.53
C MET A 1 -11.72 64.10 28.07
N ASN A 2 -11.58 63.91 26.75
CA ASN A 2 -11.17 62.62 26.18
C ASN A 2 -9.65 62.61 26.17
N GLU A 3 -9.03 61.75 26.97
CA GLU A 3 -7.59 61.48 26.88
C GLU A 3 -7.27 60.97 25.46
N PRO A 4 -6.19 61.46 24.83
CA PRO A 4 -5.78 60.94 23.53
C PRO A 4 -5.25 59.53 23.75
N ILE A 5 -5.92 58.53 23.18
CA ILE A 5 -5.41 57.17 23.11
C ILE A 5 -4.04 57.26 22.42
N ASP A 6 -3.00 56.89 23.15
CA ASP A 6 -1.60 57.02 22.75
C ASP A 6 -1.31 56.15 21.52
N SER A 7 -1.49 56.75 20.34
CA SER A 7 -1.33 56.12 19.02
C SER A 7 0.04 55.46 18.81
N THR A 8 1.05 55.96 19.53
CA THR A 8 2.42 55.44 19.60
C THR A 8 2.50 54.11 20.35
N SER A 9 1.82 54.00 21.50
CA SER A 9 1.71 52.75 22.27
C SER A 9 0.95 51.67 21.48
N TYR A 10 -0.13 52.05 20.79
CA TYR A 10 -0.90 51.14 19.94
C TYR A 10 -0.08 50.62 18.75
N ARG A 11 0.71 51.48 18.08
CA ARG A 11 1.65 51.07 17.01
C ARG A 11 2.75 50.15 17.52
N ASN A 12 3.33 50.43 18.68
CA ASN A 12 4.37 49.59 19.27
C ASN A 12 3.84 48.20 19.63
N ASN A 13 2.62 48.12 20.16
CA ASN A 13 1.95 46.84 20.42
C ASN A 13 1.70 46.04 19.12
N GLN A 14 1.28 46.71 18.05
CA GLN A 14 1.12 46.05 16.73
C GLN A 14 2.45 45.54 16.16
N LEU A 15 3.54 46.30 16.29
CA LEU A 15 4.87 45.87 15.86
C LEU A 15 5.36 44.66 16.66
N HIS A 16 5.17 44.68 17.98
CA HIS A 16 5.52 43.58 18.86
C HIS A 16 4.72 42.30 18.53
N SER A 17 3.40 42.42 18.31
CA SER A 17 2.58 41.31 17.84
C SER A 17 3.04 40.75 16.49
N LYS A 18 3.45 41.61 15.54
CA LYS A 18 3.99 41.16 14.25
C LYS A 18 5.32 40.42 14.39
N ILE A 19 6.22 40.89 15.25
CA ILE A 19 7.52 40.22 15.51
C ILE A 19 7.29 38.85 16.14
N ILE A 20 6.41 38.76 17.15
CA ILE A 20 6.06 37.48 17.78
C ILE A 20 5.44 36.52 16.77
N ASN A 21 4.47 37.00 15.97
CA ASN A 21 3.83 36.16 14.95
C ASN A 21 4.84 35.68 13.90
N SER A 22 5.76 36.55 13.47
CA SER A 22 6.83 36.16 12.56
C SER A 22 7.76 35.11 13.16
N TRP A 23 8.15 35.27 14.43
CA TRP A 23 8.98 34.30 15.13
C TRP A 23 8.25 32.96 15.31
N LEU A 24 6.97 33.00 15.65
CA LEU A 24 6.11 31.81 15.79
C LEU A 24 6.01 31.04 14.49
N LEU A 25 5.78 31.73 13.36
CA LEU A 25 5.77 31.11 12.03
C LEU A 25 7.09 30.40 11.72
N VAL A 26 8.23 31.03 12.01
CA VAL A 26 9.55 30.40 11.82
C VAL A 26 9.68 29.13 12.67
N LYS A 27 9.20 29.15 13.92
CA LYS A 27 9.26 27.98 14.81
C LYS A 27 8.34 26.85 14.35
N ILE A 28 7.16 27.18 13.85
CA ILE A 28 6.23 26.22 13.25
C ILE A 28 6.86 25.57 12.03
N GLU A 29 7.41 26.35 11.10
CA GLU A 29 8.08 25.79 9.92
C GLU A 29 9.28 24.91 10.28
N GLN A 30 10.06 25.29 11.30
CA GLN A 30 11.13 24.45 11.84
C GLN A 30 10.59 23.10 12.34
N TYR A 31 9.52 23.10 13.13
CA TYR A 31 8.88 21.88 13.61
C TYR A 31 8.37 21.01 12.46
N LEU A 32 7.67 21.58 11.49
CA LEU A 32 7.13 20.86 10.34
C LEU A 32 8.24 20.24 9.49
N ASN A 33 9.37 20.94 9.31
CA ASN A 33 10.52 20.40 8.59
C ASN A 33 11.18 19.24 9.32
N ILE A 34 11.34 19.34 10.65
CA ILE A 34 11.84 18.22 11.46
C ILE A 34 10.92 17.01 11.33
N LEU A 35 9.60 17.23 11.42
CA LEU A 35 8.60 16.18 11.25
C LEU A 35 8.70 15.51 9.87
N ARG A 36 8.77 16.30 8.79
CA ARG A 36 8.94 15.80 7.41
C ARG A 36 10.19 14.93 7.26
N ILE A 37 11.34 15.41 7.74
CA ILE A 37 12.61 14.68 7.64
C ILE A 37 12.54 13.35 8.39
N ASN A 38 12.04 13.36 9.62
CA ASN A 38 11.93 12.15 10.43
C ASN A 38 10.97 11.13 9.80
N LEU A 39 9.80 11.58 9.33
CA LEU A 39 8.86 10.70 8.64
C LEU A 39 9.48 10.11 7.37
N LEU A 40 10.21 10.92 6.58
CA LEU A 40 10.88 10.43 5.37
C LEU A 40 11.92 9.34 5.70
N SER A 41 12.68 9.50 6.78
CA SER A 41 13.62 8.47 7.24
C SER A 41 12.91 7.18 7.69
N CYS A 42 11.65 7.25 8.11
CA CYS A 42 10.86 6.08 8.49
C CYS A 42 10.28 5.31 7.29
N VAL A 43 10.25 5.89 6.08
CA VAL A 43 9.66 5.25 4.90
C VAL A 43 10.30 3.89 4.61
N SER A 44 11.62 3.78 4.75
CA SER A 44 12.39 2.58 4.43
C SER A 44 12.47 1.54 5.57
N ILE A 45 11.83 1.79 6.71
CA ILE A 45 11.88 0.88 7.85
C ILE A 45 10.95 -0.30 7.59
N ASN A 46 11.45 -1.52 7.53
CA ASN A 46 10.64 -2.71 7.23
C ASN A 46 9.72 -3.18 8.38
N SER A 47 9.71 -2.47 9.51
CA SER A 47 8.86 -2.75 10.67
C SER A 47 7.54 -1.99 10.61
N ILE A 48 6.50 -2.54 11.26
CA ILE A 48 5.21 -1.89 11.42
C ILE A 48 5.39 -0.59 12.22
N LEU A 49 4.87 0.51 11.69
CA LEU A 49 4.87 1.80 12.38
C LEU A 49 3.50 2.06 13.01
N TYR A 50 3.49 2.49 14.27
CA TYR A 50 2.26 2.96 14.93
C TYR A 50 1.98 4.41 14.54
N ILE A 51 1.72 4.65 13.25
CA ILE A 51 1.57 5.99 12.67
C ILE A 51 0.37 6.74 13.26
N ASP A 52 -0.68 6.03 13.69
CA ASP A 52 -1.85 6.59 14.34
C ASP A 52 -1.48 7.45 15.55
N THR A 53 -0.65 6.93 16.45
CA THR A 53 -0.16 7.66 17.63
C THR A 53 0.58 8.94 17.25
N VAL A 54 1.37 8.90 16.18
CA VAL A 54 2.12 10.08 15.72
C VAL A 54 1.17 11.13 15.14
N ILE A 55 0.20 10.70 14.33
CA ILE A 55 -0.84 11.57 13.77
C ILE A 55 -1.63 12.23 14.89
N GLU A 56 -2.16 11.44 15.84
CA GLU A 56 -2.95 11.93 16.97
C GLU A 56 -2.20 12.99 17.78
N ASN A 57 -0.94 12.74 18.12
CA ASN A 57 -0.12 13.70 18.87
C ASN A 57 0.14 14.99 18.06
N CYS A 58 0.41 14.88 16.76
CA CYS A 58 0.63 16.06 15.91
C CYS A 58 -0.66 16.89 15.76
N PHE A 59 -1.81 16.25 15.59
CA PHE A 59 -3.09 16.94 15.50
C PHE A 59 -3.53 17.54 16.84
N TYR A 60 -3.25 16.88 17.96
CA TYR A 60 -3.45 17.45 19.29
C TYR A 60 -2.58 18.69 19.53
N PHE A 61 -1.33 18.65 19.10
CA PHE A 61 -0.46 19.82 19.09
C PHE A 61 -1.03 20.94 18.20
N GLY A 62 -1.53 20.61 17.01
CA GLY A 62 -2.19 21.58 16.12
C GLY A 62 -3.45 22.21 16.73
N LEU A 63 -4.27 21.45 17.44
CA LEU A 63 -5.41 21.98 18.20
C LEU A 63 -4.98 22.95 19.31
N SER A 64 -3.84 22.67 19.94
CA SER A 64 -3.26 23.54 20.96
C SER A 64 -2.75 24.85 20.36
N MET A 65 -2.09 24.80 19.19
CA MET A 65 -1.62 25.99 18.47
C MET A 65 -2.77 26.82 17.86
N ASN A 66 -3.89 26.19 17.51
CA ASN A 66 -5.08 26.91 17.06
C ASN A 66 -5.63 27.91 18.11
N LYS A 67 -5.43 27.65 19.41
CA LYS A 67 -5.83 28.58 20.50
C LYS A 67 -5.10 29.91 20.46
N ILE A 68 -3.90 29.96 19.86
CA ILE A 68 -3.12 31.18 19.67
C ILE A 68 -3.18 31.69 18.21
N GLY A 69 -4.15 31.19 17.42
CA GLY A 69 -4.36 31.60 16.03
C GLY A 69 -3.39 30.99 15.02
N ALA A 70 -2.62 29.97 15.41
CA ALA A 70 -1.64 29.30 14.54
C ALA A 70 -2.10 27.88 14.19
N ASP A 71 -3.04 27.75 13.25
CA ASP A 71 -3.54 26.44 12.83
C ASP A 71 -2.60 25.76 11.82
N ILE A 72 -1.91 24.72 12.29
CA ILE A 72 -0.96 23.94 11.48
C ILE A 72 -1.58 22.67 10.87
N ARG A 73 -2.83 22.33 11.23
CA ARG A 73 -3.48 21.07 10.81
C ARG A 73 -3.54 20.90 9.29
N PRO A 74 -3.82 21.94 8.48
CA PRO A 74 -3.79 21.81 7.02
C PRO A 74 -2.42 21.35 6.49
N GLN A 75 -1.33 21.83 7.08
CA GLN A 75 0.03 21.46 6.70
C GLN A 75 0.37 20.03 7.14
N LEU A 76 -0.10 19.62 8.33
CA LEU A 76 0.04 18.25 8.81
C LEU A 76 -0.64 17.24 7.89
N ILE A 77 -1.85 17.53 7.39
CA ILE A 77 -2.56 16.67 6.42
C ILE A 77 -1.68 16.40 5.19
N LEU A 78 -1.07 17.45 4.63
CA LEU A 78 -0.19 17.32 3.46
C LEU A 78 1.05 16.47 3.75
N ILE A 79 1.67 16.66 4.92
CA ILE A 79 2.85 15.91 5.35
C ILE A 79 2.52 14.43 5.53
N PHE A 80 1.42 14.11 6.21
CA PHE A 80 1.04 12.73 6.45
C PHE A 80 0.55 12.03 5.18
N ASN A 81 -0.15 12.72 4.28
CA ASN A 81 -0.52 12.15 2.99
C ASN A 81 0.71 11.77 2.16
N ASP A 82 1.70 12.68 2.06
CA ASP A 82 2.96 12.40 1.35
C ASP A 82 3.73 11.23 1.98
N PHE A 83 3.80 11.19 3.32
CA PHE A 83 4.43 10.08 4.03
C PHE A 83 3.72 8.74 3.79
N ILE A 84 2.39 8.68 3.98
CA ILE A 84 1.59 7.47 3.81
C ILE A 84 1.71 6.94 2.38
N GLN A 85 1.67 7.84 1.38
CA GLN A 85 1.88 7.46 -0.01
C GLN A 85 3.23 6.78 -0.22
N LYS A 86 4.33 7.46 0.14
CA LYS A 86 5.70 6.94 -0.04
C LYS A 86 5.92 5.65 0.72
N ARG A 87 5.38 5.57 1.94
CA ARG A 87 5.46 4.40 2.82
C ARG A 87 4.75 3.20 2.19
N PHE A 88 3.54 3.40 1.70
CA PHE A 88 2.76 2.35 1.03
C PHE A 88 3.47 1.85 -0.23
N GLU A 89 3.90 2.77 -1.10
CA GLU A 89 4.65 2.45 -2.31
C GLU A 89 5.92 1.66 -1.98
N HIS A 90 6.72 2.13 -1.02
CA HIS A 90 7.94 1.45 -0.60
C HIS A 90 7.67 0.02 -0.09
N CYS A 91 6.72 -0.16 0.84
CA CYS A 91 6.39 -1.48 1.39
C CYS A 91 5.95 -2.47 0.30
N VAL A 92 5.10 -2.03 -0.62
CA VAL A 92 4.59 -2.87 -1.71
C VAL A 92 5.73 -3.22 -2.66
N HIS A 93 6.53 -2.24 -3.10
CA HIS A 93 7.66 -2.47 -3.99
C HIS A 93 8.72 -3.39 -3.37
N GLU A 94 9.08 -3.17 -2.11
CA GLU A 94 10.06 -3.99 -1.42
C GLU A 94 9.54 -5.43 -1.22
N SER A 95 8.26 -5.60 -0.89
CA SER A 95 7.65 -6.93 -0.80
C SER A 95 7.62 -7.65 -2.15
N THR A 96 7.34 -6.91 -3.22
CA THR A 96 7.34 -7.43 -4.59
C THR A 96 8.75 -7.86 -5.00
N ARG A 97 9.75 -7.02 -4.70
CA ARG A 97 11.16 -7.30 -4.98
C ARG A 97 11.62 -8.55 -4.24
N GLN A 98 11.39 -8.62 -2.93
CA GLN A 98 11.75 -9.79 -2.13
C GLN A 98 11.08 -11.07 -2.64
N PHE A 99 9.83 -10.98 -3.10
CA PHE A 99 9.15 -12.10 -3.72
C PHE A 99 9.84 -12.55 -5.02
N CYS A 100 10.19 -11.61 -5.90
CA CYS A 100 10.83 -11.91 -7.19
C CYS A 100 12.25 -12.45 -7.00
N ASP A 101 13.02 -11.88 -6.07
CA ASP A 101 14.38 -12.31 -5.75
C ASP A 101 14.39 -13.75 -5.19
N SER A 102 13.41 -14.10 -4.34
CA SER A 102 13.28 -15.44 -3.76
C SER A 102 12.59 -16.47 -4.67
N LEU A 103 12.08 -16.07 -5.84
CA LEU A 103 11.36 -16.96 -6.75
C LEU A 103 12.29 -18.07 -7.31
N GLY A 104 13.57 -17.75 -7.54
CA GLY A 104 14.56 -18.70 -8.05
C GLY A 104 14.86 -19.86 -7.10
N ASP A 105 14.85 -19.59 -5.78
CA ASP A 105 15.26 -20.57 -4.76
C ASP A 105 14.21 -21.67 -4.51
N ILE A 106 12.94 -21.39 -4.79
CA ILE A 106 11.82 -22.29 -4.46
C ILE A 106 11.74 -23.50 -5.35
N PHE A 107 12.02 -23.33 -6.64
CA PHE A 107 11.88 -24.42 -7.59
C PHE A 107 13.01 -25.45 -7.48
N VAL A 108 14.10 -25.11 -6.78
CA VAL A 108 15.25 -26.00 -6.54
C VAL A 108 15.04 -26.94 -5.34
N VAL A 109 14.23 -26.55 -4.35
CA VAL A 109 14.10 -27.27 -3.05
C VAL A 109 12.88 -28.21 -3.01
N GLY A 110 12.27 -28.49 -4.17
CA GLY A 110 10.98 -29.17 -4.32
C GLY A 110 10.75 -30.39 -3.42
N ASN A 111 9.95 -30.21 -2.36
CA ASN A 111 9.46 -31.27 -1.48
C ASN A 111 8.02 -30.97 -1.01
N VAL A 112 7.10 -30.67 -1.93
CA VAL A 112 5.68 -30.57 -1.59
C VAL A 112 4.89 -31.56 -2.45
N SER A 113 4.38 -32.61 -1.81
CA SER A 113 3.51 -33.62 -2.39
C SER A 113 2.25 -32.98 -2.98
N SER A 114 1.92 -33.30 -4.23
CA SER A 114 0.77 -32.76 -4.96
C SER A 114 -0.61 -33.09 -4.36
N GLU A 115 -0.68 -33.97 -3.36
CA GLU A 115 -1.94 -34.40 -2.74
C GLU A 115 -2.52 -33.38 -1.75
N ASP A 116 -1.71 -32.46 -1.22
CA ASP A 116 -2.12 -31.52 -0.17
C ASP A 116 -2.78 -30.22 -0.70
N VAL A 117 -2.80 -30.00 -2.01
CA VAL A 117 -3.27 -28.74 -2.63
C VAL A 117 -4.79 -28.75 -2.87
N GLN A 118 -5.42 -29.92 -2.93
CA GLN A 118 -6.85 -30.03 -3.31
C GLN A 118 -7.84 -29.90 -2.14
N ASN A 119 -7.41 -30.11 -0.89
CA ASN A 119 -8.35 -30.19 0.24
C ASN A 119 -8.32 -29.01 1.23
N ASP A 120 -7.26 -28.18 1.27
CA ASP A 120 -7.20 -27.02 2.18
C ASP A 120 -6.22 -25.94 1.68
N CYS A 121 -6.70 -24.96 0.91
CA CYS A 121 -5.88 -23.86 0.38
C CYS A 121 -5.07 -23.11 1.47
N ALA A 122 -5.57 -23.03 2.71
CA ALA A 122 -4.85 -22.40 3.82
C ALA A 122 -3.60 -23.19 4.24
N LYS A 123 -3.67 -24.54 4.27
CA LYS A 123 -2.53 -25.40 4.59
C LYS A 123 -1.51 -25.44 3.45
N SER A 124 -1.95 -25.27 2.22
CA SER A 124 -1.07 -25.29 1.05
C SER A 124 -0.25 -24.01 0.87
N ILE A 125 -0.74 -22.82 1.31
CA ILE A 125 0.06 -21.58 1.25
C ILE A 125 1.21 -21.63 2.27
N GLU A 126 1.03 -22.27 3.44
CA GLU A 126 2.10 -22.47 4.44
C GLU A 126 3.31 -23.21 3.85
N ASN A 127 3.09 -24.08 2.86
CA ASN A 127 4.16 -24.80 2.17
C ASN A 127 5.00 -23.90 1.23
N TYR A 128 4.57 -22.66 0.97
CA TYR A 128 5.27 -21.70 0.13
C TYR A 128 5.57 -20.40 0.90
N PRO A 129 6.72 -20.33 1.60
CA PRO A 129 7.03 -19.23 2.51
C PRO A 129 7.07 -17.86 1.81
N ILE A 130 7.37 -17.77 0.52
CA ILE A 130 7.35 -16.49 -0.20
C ILE A 130 5.95 -15.93 -0.39
N LEU A 131 4.95 -16.78 -0.61
CA LEU A 131 3.55 -16.36 -0.80
C LEU A 131 3.01 -15.86 0.53
N MET A 132 3.26 -16.63 1.61
CA MET A 132 2.93 -16.21 2.97
C MET A 132 3.59 -14.88 3.33
N LYS A 133 4.89 -14.73 3.07
CA LYS A 133 5.63 -13.51 3.39
C LYS A 133 5.09 -12.31 2.60
N TYR A 134 4.87 -12.46 1.30
CA TYR A 134 4.30 -11.40 0.46
C TYR A 134 2.91 -10.99 0.96
N GLN A 135 2.00 -11.95 1.19
CA GLN A 135 0.69 -11.68 1.75
C GLN A 135 0.78 -10.96 3.10
N SER A 136 1.62 -11.45 4.00
CA SER A 136 1.75 -10.91 5.36
C SER A 136 2.28 -9.48 5.33
N ASN A 137 3.26 -9.18 4.48
CA ASN A 137 3.77 -7.82 4.34
C ASN A 137 2.71 -6.85 3.80
N LEU A 138 1.92 -7.27 2.81
CA LEU A 138 0.81 -6.45 2.29
C LEU A 138 -0.27 -6.21 3.36
N LEU A 139 -0.64 -7.25 4.11
CA LEU A 139 -1.59 -7.09 5.22
C LEU A 139 -1.05 -6.20 6.34
N ALA A 140 0.25 -6.27 6.62
CA ALA A 140 0.90 -5.42 7.62
C ALA A 140 0.77 -3.94 7.25
N ILE A 141 1.03 -3.56 5.99
CA ILE A 141 0.86 -2.16 5.56
C ILE A 141 -0.63 -1.75 5.55
N PHE A 142 -1.56 -2.64 5.19
CA PHE A 142 -3.00 -2.35 5.30
C PHE A 142 -3.41 -2.07 6.74
N HIS A 143 -2.88 -2.85 7.69
CA HIS A 143 -3.10 -2.64 9.12
C HIS A 143 -2.44 -1.37 9.64
N GLU A 144 -1.26 -1.00 9.15
CA GLU A 144 -0.56 0.24 9.53
C GLU A 144 -1.38 1.49 9.15
N ILE A 145 -2.05 1.49 7.99
CA ILE A 145 -2.76 2.69 7.50
C ILE A 145 -4.26 2.71 7.77
N ARG A 146 -4.84 1.63 8.31
CA ARG A 146 -6.30 1.39 8.36
C ARG A 146 -7.14 2.52 8.93
N ASN A 147 -6.64 3.23 9.94
CA ASN A 147 -7.41 4.25 10.63
C ASN A 147 -7.25 5.64 9.97
N ASN A 148 -6.24 5.80 9.11
CA ASN A 148 -5.82 7.09 8.55
C ASN A 148 -5.69 7.06 7.02
N VAL A 149 -6.46 6.22 6.32
CA VAL A 149 -6.44 6.10 4.86
C VAL A 149 -6.90 7.42 4.20
N PRO A 150 -6.00 8.15 3.49
CA PRO A 150 -6.40 9.38 2.83
C PRO A 150 -7.15 9.08 1.54
N MET A 151 -8.36 9.62 1.39
CA MET A 151 -9.21 9.33 0.23
C MET A 151 -8.55 9.68 -1.11
N ALA A 152 -7.74 10.74 -1.12
CA ALA A 152 -7.03 11.19 -2.31
C ALA A 152 -5.97 10.19 -2.81
N LEU A 153 -5.55 9.23 -1.99
CA LEU A 153 -4.46 8.30 -2.31
C LEU A 153 -4.93 6.91 -2.72
N ILE A 154 -6.24 6.63 -2.68
CA ILE A 154 -6.73 5.26 -2.92
C ILE A 154 -6.45 4.80 -4.34
N SER A 155 -6.64 5.68 -5.33
CA SER A 155 -6.29 5.37 -6.71
C SER A 155 -4.80 5.06 -6.86
N THR A 156 -3.94 5.77 -6.12
CA THR A 156 -2.51 5.49 -6.08
C THR A 156 -2.26 4.11 -5.47
N PHE A 157 -2.88 3.78 -4.33
CA PHE A 157 -2.73 2.47 -3.70
C PHE A 157 -3.17 1.32 -4.62
N VAL A 158 -4.30 1.49 -5.32
CA VAL A 158 -4.79 0.53 -6.33
C VAL A 158 -3.77 0.36 -7.45
N GLN A 159 -3.24 1.46 -8.00
CA GLN A 159 -2.23 1.43 -9.05
C GLN A 159 -0.95 0.74 -8.60
N THR A 160 -0.44 1.04 -7.40
CA THR A 160 0.76 0.41 -6.83
C THR A 160 0.58 -1.10 -6.67
N LEU A 161 -0.57 -1.55 -6.15
CA LEU A 161 -0.86 -2.97 -5.98
C LEU A 161 -1.03 -3.69 -7.33
N ASN A 162 -1.75 -3.08 -8.28
CA ASN A 162 -1.91 -3.66 -9.62
C ASN A 162 -0.56 -3.77 -10.35
N ALA A 163 0.31 -2.77 -10.22
CA ALA A 163 1.67 -2.81 -10.76
C ALA A 163 2.51 -3.92 -10.10
N SER A 164 2.36 -4.13 -8.79
CA SER A 164 2.99 -5.24 -8.08
C SER A 164 2.55 -6.60 -8.63
N PHE A 165 1.24 -6.82 -8.81
CA PHE A 165 0.71 -8.06 -9.39
C PHE A 165 1.20 -8.27 -10.82
N ALA A 166 1.19 -7.24 -11.66
CA ALA A 166 1.72 -7.30 -13.02
C ALA A 166 3.21 -7.66 -13.05
N THR A 167 3.99 -7.12 -12.11
CA THR A 167 5.44 -7.39 -11.98
C THR A 167 5.68 -8.86 -11.64
N ILE A 168 4.96 -9.38 -10.65
CA ILE A 168 5.02 -10.81 -10.28
C ILE A 168 4.64 -11.70 -11.47
N MET A 169 3.59 -11.33 -12.22
CA MET A 169 3.17 -12.07 -13.40
C MET A 169 4.23 -12.08 -14.51
N MET A 170 4.89 -10.95 -14.75
CA MET A 170 6.00 -10.88 -15.70
C MET A 170 7.17 -11.76 -15.28
N GLU A 171 7.52 -11.77 -14.00
CA GLU A 171 8.60 -12.63 -13.49
C GLU A 171 8.25 -14.12 -13.56
N LEU A 172 7.01 -14.50 -13.26
CA LEU A 172 6.56 -15.89 -13.42
C LEU A 172 6.63 -16.37 -14.88
N LYS A 173 6.26 -15.50 -15.84
CA LYS A 173 6.41 -15.76 -17.28
C LYS A 173 7.87 -15.85 -17.72
N SER A 174 8.70 -14.95 -17.21
CA SER A 174 10.14 -14.90 -17.48
C SER A 174 10.83 -16.16 -16.98
N TYR A 175 10.46 -16.62 -15.78
CA TYR A 175 10.98 -17.83 -15.16
C TYR A 175 10.73 -19.07 -16.03
N ILE A 176 9.48 -19.33 -16.41
CA ILE A 176 9.15 -20.54 -17.19
C ILE A 176 9.81 -20.53 -18.57
N LYS A 177 9.95 -19.35 -19.19
CA LYS A 177 10.62 -19.20 -20.49
C LYS A 177 12.14 -19.46 -20.40
N LYS A 178 12.78 -19.02 -19.31
CA LYS A 178 14.22 -19.24 -19.09
C LYS A 178 14.54 -20.72 -18.82
N HIS A 179 13.65 -21.40 -18.10
CA HIS A 179 13.87 -22.76 -17.62
C HIS A 179 13.15 -23.84 -18.46
N GLU A 180 12.59 -23.47 -19.61
CA GLU A 180 11.76 -24.33 -20.47
C GLU A 180 12.44 -25.67 -20.86
N PHE A 181 13.76 -25.67 -21.05
CA PHE A 181 14.53 -26.85 -21.46
C PHE A 181 15.26 -27.56 -20.30
N GLY A 182 15.17 -27.04 -19.08
CA GLY A 182 15.94 -27.53 -17.93
C GLY A 182 15.11 -28.04 -16.75
N LEU A 183 13.79 -27.86 -16.77
CA LEU A 183 12.91 -28.24 -15.66
C LEU A 183 12.58 -29.74 -15.67
N ASN A 184 12.70 -30.35 -14.49
CA ASN A 184 12.25 -31.70 -14.23
C ASN A 184 10.72 -31.75 -14.02
N LYS A 185 10.12 -32.93 -14.21
CA LYS A 185 8.66 -33.13 -14.03
C LYS A 185 8.15 -32.65 -12.65
N VAL A 186 8.93 -32.85 -11.60
CA VAL A 186 8.61 -32.40 -10.23
C VAL A 186 8.62 -30.88 -10.13
N GLU A 187 9.59 -30.22 -10.74
CA GLU A 187 9.71 -28.76 -10.71
C GLU A 187 8.58 -28.09 -11.51
N PHE A 188 8.17 -28.67 -12.64
CA PHE A 188 6.98 -28.24 -13.38
C PHE A 188 5.70 -28.37 -12.54
N GLN A 189 5.53 -29.47 -11.80
CA GLN A 189 4.37 -29.65 -10.90
C GLN A 189 4.39 -28.64 -9.75
N ASN A 190 5.55 -28.39 -9.14
CA ASN A 190 5.69 -27.37 -8.10
C ASN A 190 5.37 -25.96 -8.62
N TYR A 191 5.78 -25.66 -9.86
CA TYR A 191 5.46 -24.40 -10.53
C TYR A 191 3.95 -24.25 -10.80
N LEU A 192 3.28 -25.32 -11.24
CA LEU A 192 1.84 -25.31 -11.42
C LEU A 192 1.09 -25.11 -10.08
N ASN A 193 1.47 -25.86 -9.04
CA ASN A 193 0.91 -25.70 -7.70
C ASN A 193 1.09 -24.26 -7.19
N PHE A 194 2.28 -23.69 -7.39
CA PHE A 194 2.55 -22.28 -7.06
C PHE A 194 1.61 -21.32 -7.79
N CYS A 195 1.43 -21.49 -9.10
CA CYS A 195 0.53 -20.66 -9.91
C CYS A 195 -0.92 -20.76 -9.43
N HIS A 196 -1.38 -21.96 -9.06
CA HIS A 196 -2.71 -22.15 -8.47
C HIS A 196 -2.86 -21.38 -7.14
N LEU A 197 -1.88 -21.49 -6.24
CA LEU A 197 -1.92 -20.78 -4.96
C LEU A 197 -1.88 -19.27 -5.13
N PHE A 198 -1.04 -18.75 -6.04
CA PHE A 198 -1.01 -17.33 -6.35
C PHE A 198 -2.35 -16.83 -6.92
N ARG A 199 -3.00 -17.62 -7.80
CA ARG A 199 -4.35 -17.33 -8.30
C ARG A 199 -5.38 -17.26 -7.16
N HIS A 200 -5.28 -18.11 -6.15
CA HIS A 200 -6.17 -18.09 -4.98
C HIS A 200 -5.88 -16.92 -4.03
N LEU A 201 -4.62 -16.49 -3.91
CA LEU A 201 -4.21 -15.38 -3.06
C LEU A 201 -4.79 -14.02 -3.51
N LEU A 202 -4.85 -13.77 -4.81
CA LEU A 202 -5.27 -12.47 -5.37
C LEU A 202 -6.68 -12.03 -4.91
N PRO A 203 -7.73 -12.86 -4.97
CA PRO A 203 -9.04 -12.52 -4.42
C PRO A 203 -9.02 -12.22 -2.91
N HIS A 204 -8.20 -12.92 -2.12
CA HIS A 204 -8.08 -12.67 -0.68
C HIS A 204 -7.43 -11.32 -0.37
N LEU A 205 -6.44 -10.92 -1.16
CA LEU A 205 -5.84 -9.58 -1.07
C LEU A 205 -6.86 -8.51 -1.46
N ASN A 206 -7.66 -8.74 -2.51
CA ASN A 206 -8.74 -7.83 -2.88
C ASN A 206 -9.80 -7.71 -1.79
N GLN A 207 -10.23 -8.81 -1.16
CA GLN A 207 -11.17 -8.76 -0.04
C GLN A 207 -10.60 -7.96 1.14
N SER A 208 -9.32 -8.15 1.46
CA SER A 208 -8.64 -7.41 2.52
C SER A 208 -8.55 -5.91 2.19
N PHE A 209 -8.25 -5.57 0.94
CA PHE A 209 -8.22 -4.19 0.47
C PHE A 209 -9.62 -3.56 0.45
N GLN A 210 -10.67 -4.29 0.07
CA GLN A 210 -12.05 -3.80 0.11
C GLN A 210 -12.55 -3.58 1.55
N ARG A 211 -12.03 -4.30 2.54
CA ARG A 211 -12.29 -4.02 3.97
C ARG A 211 -11.59 -2.75 4.43
N LEU A 212 -10.38 -2.50 3.94
CA LEU A 212 -9.65 -1.25 4.18
C LEU A 212 -10.34 -0.05 3.52
N CYS A 213 -10.82 -0.26 2.29
CA CYS A 213 -11.36 0.76 1.40
C CYS A 213 -12.71 0.32 0.78
N PRO A 214 -13.84 0.36 1.53
CA PRO A 214 -15.13 -0.06 0.98
C PRO A 214 -15.66 0.96 -0.05
N ILE A 215 -15.91 0.50 -1.29
CA ILE A 215 -16.41 1.33 -2.40
C ILE A 215 -17.72 2.05 -2.03
N SER A 216 -18.59 1.41 -1.23
CA SER A 216 -19.84 2.01 -0.76
C SER A 216 -19.63 3.26 0.09
N ILE A 217 -18.61 3.25 0.96
CA ILE A 217 -18.27 4.41 1.80
C ILE A 217 -17.71 5.54 0.94
N PHE A 218 -16.93 5.23 -0.10
CA PHE A 218 -16.42 6.24 -1.03
C PHE A 218 -17.51 6.86 -1.88
N GLY A 219 -18.39 6.04 -2.44
CA GLY A 219 -19.56 6.51 -3.16
C GLY A 219 -20.36 7.49 -2.30
N GLN A 220 -20.67 7.10 -1.06
CA GLN A 220 -21.40 7.96 -0.13
C GLN A 220 -20.67 9.29 0.15
N LYS A 221 -19.34 9.27 0.36
CA LYS A 221 -18.56 10.49 0.58
C LYS A 221 -18.46 11.39 -0.66
N LEU A 222 -18.57 10.81 -1.86
CA LEU A 222 -18.62 11.53 -3.13
C LEU A 222 -20.05 11.95 -3.53
N GLY A 223 -21.07 11.57 -2.74
CA GLY A 223 -22.47 11.82 -3.08
C GLY A 223 -23.00 10.95 -4.23
N LEU A 224 -22.36 9.81 -4.50
CA LEU A 224 -22.71 8.88 -5.58
C LEU A 224 -23.15 7.52 -5.03
N THR A 225 -24.13 6.91 -5.69
CA THR A 225 -24.46 5.50 -5.47
C THR A 225 -23.42 4.59 -6.12
N THR A 226 -23.31 3.35 -5.65
CA THR A 226 -22.42 2.34 -6.28
C THR A 226 -22.78 2.09 -7.74
N ALA A 227 -24.07 2.17 -8.10
CA ALA A 227 -24.54 2.06 -9.47
C ALA A 227 -24.04 3.21 -10.35
N GLU A 228 -24.07 4.45 -9.84
CA GLU A 228 -23.55 5.64 -10.54
C GLU A 228 -22.03 5.60 -10.67
N MET A 229 -21.33 5.13 -9.64
CA MET A 229 -19.87 4.92 -9.71
C MET A 229 -19.51 3.94 -10.84
N THR A 230 -20.24 2.82 -10.95
CA THR A 230 -20.03 1.84 -12.02
C THR A 230 -20.37 2.42 -13.39
N LYS A 231 -21.50 3.12 -13.49
CA LYS A 231 -21.94 3.78 -14.73
C LYS A 231 -20.93 4.81 -15.24
N ASN A 232 -20.30 5.55 -14.34
CA ASN A 232 -19.31 6.57 -14.66
C ASN A 232 -17.88 6.02 -14.79
N GLY A 233 -17.69 4.71 -14.69
CA GLY A 233 -16.36 4.08 -14.78
C GLY A 233 -15.42 4.44 -13.64
N LEU A 234 -15.93 4.93 -12.51
CA LEU A 234 -15.10 5.37 -11.38
C LEU A 234 -14.60 4.21 -10.54
N VAL A 235 -15.30 3.07 -10.55
CA VAL A 235 -14.98 1.88 -9.74
C VAL A 235 -13.56 1.36 -10.01
N GLN A 236 -13.07 1.47 -11.24
CA GLN A 236 -11.72 1.03 -11.63
C GLN A 236 -10.58 1.73 -10.87
N PHE A 237 -10.84 2.91 -10.29
CA PHE A 237 -9.87 3.63 -9.48
C PHE A 237 -9.88 3.21 -8.01
N TYR A 238 -10.86 2.41 -7.58
CA TYR A 238 -11.09 2.02 -6.19
C TYR A 238 -11.12 0.50 -5.99
N GLU A 239 -11.07 -0.29 -7.06
CA GLU A 239 -11.06 -1.75 -7.03
C GLU A 239 -9.74 -2.29 -7.61
N LEU A 240 -9.18 -3.34 -7.00
CA LEU A 240 -7.98 -3.99 -7.53
C LEU A 240 -8.30 -4.77 -8.80
N ASP A 241 -7.42 -4.69 -9.79
CA ASP A 241 -7.51 -5.54 -10.98
C ASP A 241 -6.85 -6.88 -10.71
N PHE A 242 -7.59 -7.78 -10.09
CA PHE A 242 -7.19 -9.18 -9.92
C PHE A 242 -7.65 -10.07 -11.09
N LYS A 243 -8.57 -9.59 -11.94
CA LYS A 243 -9.14 -10.39 -13.04
C LYS A 243 -8.12 -10.59 -14.16
N THR A 244 -7.39 -9.54 -14.52
CA THR A 244 -6.36 -9.62 -15.56
C THR A 244 -5.23 -10.57 -15.17
N PRO A 245 -4.59 -10.45 -13.99
CA PRO A 245 -3.58 -11.42 -13.55
C PRO A 245 -4.10 -12.86 -13.48
N ILE A 246 -5.33 -13.08 -13.00
CA ILE A 246 -5.91 -14.44 -12.95
C ILE A 246 -6.08 -15.03 -14.36
N ALA A 247 -6.54 -14.24 -15.33
CA ALA A 247 -6.68 -14.69 -16.71
C ALA A 247 -5.32 -15.08 -17.30
N GLU A 248 -4.29 -14.28 -17.05
CA GLU A 248 -2.91 -14.58 -17.46
C GLU A 248 -2.37 -15.85 -16.81
N ILE A 249 -2.58 -16.04 -15.51
CA ILE A 249 -2.21 -17.27 -14.79
C ILE A 249 -2.91 -18.48 -15.40
N ASN A 250 -4.19 -18.37 -15.72
CA ASN A 250 -4.95 -19.49 -16.30
C ASN A 250 -4.42 -19.90 -17.68
N ASN A 251 -4.02 -18.92 -18.50
CA ASN A 251 -3.39 -19.21 -19.79
C ASN A 251 -2.03 -19.88 -19.57
N LEU A 252 -1.25 -19.38 -18.62
CA LEU A 252 0.06 -19.92 -18.30
C LEU A 252 -0.02 -21.37 -17.78
N ILE A 253 -0.98 -21.66 -16.89
CA ILE A 253 -1.26 -23.02 -16.41
C ILE A 253 -1.58 -23.94 -17.58
N LYS A 254 -2.47 -23.53 -18.50
CA LYS A 254 -2.82 -24.33 -19.69
C LYS A 254 -1.60 -24.63 -20.57
N ASP A 255 -0.79 -23.61 -20.84
CA ASP A 255 0.41 -23.75 -21.69
C ASP A 255 1.42 -24.72 -21.07
N VAL A 256 1.64 -24.62 -19.75
CA VAL A 256 2.56 -25.50 -19.03
C VAL A 256 2.01 -26.93 -18.91
N SER A 257 0.71 -27.10 -18.64
CA SER A 257 0.07 -28.42 -18.62
C SER A 257 0.13 -29.12 -19.98
N ASN A 258 -0.05 -28.39 -21.09
CA ASN A 258 0.08 -28.94 -22.43
C ASN A 258 1.52 -29.43 -22.69
N LYS A 259 2.53 -28.66 -22.26
CA LYS A 259 3.95 -29.05 -22.40
C LYS A 259 4.31 -30.29 -21.58
N LEU A 260 3.82 -30.41 -20.34
CA LEU A 260 3.98 -31.61 -19.53
C LEU A 260 3.43 -32.87 -20.21
N ASN A 261 2.27 -32.75 -20.88
CA ASN A 261 1.66 -33.86 -21.61
C ASN A 261 2.45 -34.26 -22.86
N THR A 262 3.10 -33.30 -23.54
CA THR A 262 3.96 -33.60 -24.71
C THR A 262 5.31 -34.25 -24.35
N VAL A 263 5.82 -34.06 -23.13
CA VAL A 263 7.06 -34.71 -22.64
C VAL A 263 6.82 -36.18 -22.24
N ASN A 264 5.57 -36.65 -22.25
CA ASN A 264 5.20 -38.04 -21.95
C ASN A 264 5.08 -38.93 -23.21
N VAL A 265 5.42 -38.43 -24.40
CA VAL A 265 5.54 -39.21 -25.66
C VAL A 265 7.01 -39.23 -26.07
#